data_AF-A0A7S3UTH8-F1
#
_entry.id   AF-A0A7S3UTH8-F1
#
_cell.length_a   1.000
_cell.length_b   1.000
_cell.length_c   1.000
_cell.angle_alpha   90.00
_cell.angle_beta   90.00
_cell.angle_gamma   90.00
#
_symmetry.space_group_name_H-M   'P 1'
#
loop_
_entity.id
_entity.type
_entity.pdbx_description
1 polymer ?
#
loop_
_entity_poly.entity_id
_entity_poly.type
_entity_poly.pdbx_seq_one_letter_code
_entity_poly.pdbx_strand_id
1 'polypeptide(L)'
;YRSLPIITRIGLTTFFGSSALFMIGILNPELITLNWLLVINKFHLWRLITCCFFLGKFSFNFLFQLYFWVTFSSKLENNELMQQPGDYVWFLLIVIVLLCVISLLLAWPVGLPMLGPSLIFAVLYYWSRREPYAELNMMSFAIKGYQFPFVMMMFTLLMVG
;
A
#
# COMPACT_ATOMS: atom_id res chain seq x y z
N TYR A 1 -11.84 -10.87 -10.45
CA TYR A 1 -10.54 -10.62 -11.09
C TYR A 1 -10.66 -9.83 -12.39
N ARG A 2 -11.47 -10.28 -13.38
CA ARG A 2 -11.67 -9.52 -14.64
C ARG A 2 -12.51 -8.24 -14.49
N SER A 3 -13.31 -8.14 -13.42
CA SER A 3 -14.09 -6.95 -13.07
C SER A 3 -13.28 -5.84 -12.40
N LEU A 4 -12.01 -6.09 -12.05
CA LEU A 4 -11.16 -5.10 -11.42
C LEU A 4 -10.43 -4.27 -12.49
N PRO A 5 -10.24 -2.96 -12.24
CA PRO A 5 -9.37 -2.12 -13.02
C PRO A 5 -7.93 -2.67 -13.13
N ILE A 6 -7.22 -2.29 -14.19
CA ILE A 6 -5.98 -2.94 -14.61
C ILE A 6 -4.86 -2.74 -13.57
N ILE A 7 -4.67 -1.52 -13.07
CA ILE A 7 -3.59 -1.20 -12.14
C ILE A 7 -3.86 -1.82 -10.77
N THR A 8 -5.09 -1.71 -10.29
CA THR A 8 -5.55 -2.34 -9.04
C THR A 8 -5.31 -3.85 -9.07
N ARG A 9 -5.61 -4.48 -10.21
CA ARG A 9 -5.42 -5.92 -10.43
C ARG A 9 -3.94 -6.31 -10.42
N ILE A 10 -3.10 -5.56 -11.13
CA ILE A 10 -1.64 -5.79 -11.15
C ILE A 10 -1.06 -5.62 -9.73
N GLY A 11 -1.50 -4.58 -9.00
CA GLY A 11 -1.13 -4.36 -7.61
C GLY A 11 -1.51 -5.54 -6.71
N LEU A 12 -2.75 -6.04 -6.81
CA LEU A 12 -3.19 -7.22 -6.05
C LEU A 12 -2.34 -8.45 -6.36
N THR A 13 -2.06 -8.73 -7.64
CA THR A 13 -1.21 -9.87 -7.98
C THR A 13 0.21 -9.71 -7.50
N THR A 14 0.72 -8.48 -7.48
CA THR A 14 2.08 -8.21 -7.01
C THR A 14 2.18 -8.39 -5.50
N PHE A 15 1.21 -7.86 -4.73
CA PHE A 15 1.15 -8.05 -3.27
C PHE A 15 0.96 -9.51 -2.87
N PHE A 16 0.03 -10.20 -3.53
CA PHE A 16 -0.19 -11.62 -3.24
C PHE A 16 1.02 -12.47 -3.66
N GLY A 17 1.55 -12.21 -4.86
CA GLY A 17 2.69 -12.95 -5.40
C GLY A 17 3.97 -12.76 -4.58
N SER A 18 4.28 -11.53 -4.16
CA SER A 18 5.47 -11.26 -3.34
C SER A 18 5.40 -11.95 -1.98
N SER A 19 4.24 -11.91 -1.31
CA SER A 19 4.00 -12.61 -0.05
C SER A 19 4.00 -14.14 -0.21
N ALA A 20 3.45 -14.66 -1.30
CA ALA A 20 3.50 -16.10 -1.61
C ALA A 20 4.93 -16.60 -1.86
N LEU A 21 5.71 -15.87 -2.67
CA LEU A 21 7.12 -16.19 -2.93
C LEU A 21 7.97 -16.16 -1.66
N PHE A 22 7.67 -15.21 -0.75
CA PHE A 22 8.28 -15.17 0.56
C PHE A 22 7.91 -16.38 1.42
N MET A 23 6.65 -16.82 1.41
CA MET A 23 6.21 -17.98 2.19
C MET A 23 6.84 -19.29 1.72
N ILE A 24 7.04 -19.45 0.41
CA ILE A 24 7.69 -20.64 -0.18
C ILE A 24 9.21 -20.64 0.07
N GLY A 25 9.77 -19.55 0.60
CA GLY A 25 11.21 -19.44 0.91
C GLY A 25 12.09 -19.16 -0.30
N ILE A 26 11.50 -18.88 -1.47
CA ILE A 26 12.24 -18.50 -2.69
C ILE A 26 12.80 -17.09 -2.53
N LEU A 27 12.04 -16.23 -1.85
CA LEU A 27 12.35 -14.83 -1.73
C LEU A 27 12.92 -14.50 -0.35
N ASN A 28 14.15 -14.01 -0.29
CA ASN A 28 14.76 -13.55 0.95
C ASN A 28 14.27 -12.13 1.33
N PRO A 29 13.76 -11.92 2.56
CA PRO A 29 13.27 -10.60 3.00
C PRO A 29 14.32 -9.50 2.84
N GLU A 30 15.59 -9.82 3.10
CA GLU A 30 16.70 -8.86 3.00
C GLU A 30 16.91 -8.30 1.59
N LEU A 31 16.40 -8.95 0.55
CA LEU A 31 16.47 -8.46 -0.83
C LEU A 31 15.37 -7.44 -1.13
N ILE A 32 14.20 -7.60 -0.53
CA ILE A 32 13.06 -6.69 -0.72
C ILE A 32 13.14 -5.51 0.22
N THR A 33 13.54 -5.70 1.48
CA THR A 33 13.42 -4.66 2.50
C THR A 33 14.23 -3.42 2.17
N LEU A 34 13.72 -2.28 2.62
CA LEU A 34 14.35 -1.02 2.35
C LEU A 34 15.59 -0.89 3.23
N ASN A 35 16.73 -0.64 2.59
CA ASN A 35 17.96 -0.31 3.28
C ASN A 35 18.65 0.81 2.51
N TRP A 36 18.55 2.04 3.03
CA TRP A 36 19.08 3.23 2.37
C TRP A 36 20.59 3.18 2.15
N LEU A 37 21.33 2.54 3.06
CA LEU A 37 22.77 2.37 2.94
C LEU A 37 23.13 1.51 1.71
N LEU A 38 22.36 0.45 1.45
CA LEU A 38 22.52 -0.38 0.24
C LEU A 38 22.03 0.34 -1.03
N VAL A 39 20.96 1.13 -0.93
CA VAL A 39 20.43 1.90 -2.07
C VAL A 39 21.44 2.94 -2.53
N ILE A 40 22.04 3.71 -1.61
CA ILE A 40 22.99 4.78 -1.92
C ILE A 40 24.36 4.21 -2.30
N ASN A 41 24.89 3.25 -1.53
CA ASN A 41 26.25 2.77 -1.75
C ASN A 41 26.37 1.72 -2.87
N LYS A 42 25.31 0.94 -3.13
CA LYS A 42 25.32 -0.14 -4.13
C LYS A 42 24.32 0.08 -5.29
N PHE A 43 23.64 1.22 -5.35
CA PHE A 43 22.68 1.56 -6.40
C PHE A 43 21.56 0.53 -6.59
N HIS A 44 21.07 -0.08 -5.50
CA HIS A 44 19.96 -1.03 -5.53
C HIS A 44 18.60 -0.32 -5.68
N LEU A 45 18.36 0.34 -6.81
CA LEU A 45 17.17 1.18 -7.06
C LEU A 45 15.84 0.40 -7.05
N TRP A 46 15.87 -0.88 -7.41
CA TRP A 46 14.66 -1.73 -7.41
C TRP A 46 14.01 -1.83 -6.02
N ARG A 47 14.79 -1.70 -4.95
CA ARG A 47 14.29 -1.77 -3.57
C ARG A 47 13.22 -0.71 -3.29
N LEU A 48 13.36 0.48 -3.87
CA LEU A 48 12.40 1.58 -3.67
C LEU A 48 10.98 1.18 -4.11
N ILE A 49 10.86 0.36 -5.16
CA ILE A 49 9.58 -0.11 -5.67
C ILE A 49 9.15 -1.38 -4.93
N THR A 50 10.04 -2.36 -4.78
CA THR A 50 9.67 -3.66 -4.18
C THR A 50 9.24 -3.55 -2.72
N CYS A 51 9.79 -2.60 -1.96
CA CYS A 51 9.40 -2.33 -0.57
C CYS A 51 7.94 -1.90 -0.42
N CYS A 52 7.40 -1.21 -1.43
CA CYS A 52 6.03 -0.73 -1.45
C CYS A 52 5.03 -1.82 -1.87
N PHE A 53 5.49 -2.86 -2.57
CA PHE A 53 4.63 -3.96 -3.04
C PHE A 53 4.78 -5.25 -2.21
N PHE A 54 5.21 -5.13 -0.96
CA PHE A 54 5.38 -6.24 -0.02
C PHE A 54 4.68 -5.97 1.31
N LEU A 55 3.81 -6.89 1.72
CA LEU A 55 2.99 -6.80 2.95
C LEU A 55 3.43 -7.79 4.04
N GLY A 56 4.43 -8.64 3.76
CA GLY A 56 4.96 -9.59 4.74
C GLY A 56 4.31 -10.98 4.67
N LYS A 57 4.21 -11.66 5.82
CA LYS A 57 3.66 -13.01 5.95
C LYS A 57 2.14 -13.01 5.84
N PHE A 58 1.56 -14.12 5.39
CA PHE A 58 0.12 -14.32 5.44
C PHE A 58 -0.38 -14.28 6.89
N SER A 59 -1.32 -13.39 7.15
CA SER A 59 -1.96 -13.15 8.43
C SER A 59 -3.35 -12.57 8.18
N PHE A 60 -4.21 -12.49 9.21
CA PHE A 60 -5.48 -11.77 9.10
C PHE A 60 -5.26 -10.30 8.69
N ASN A 61 -4.23 -9.65 9.24
CA ASN A 61 -3.84 -8.28 8.89
C ASN A 61 -3.53 -8.15 7.39
N PHE A 62 -2.79 -9.09 6.82
CA PHE A 62 -2.50 -9.12 5.38
C PHE A 62 -3.77 -9.17 4.52
N LEU A 63 -4.76 -9.99 4.90
CA LEU A 63 -6.03 -10.09 4.16
C LEU A 63 -6.80 -8.77 4.20
N PHE A 64 -6.85 -8.11 5.35
CA PHE A 64 -7.46 -6.78 5.47
C PHE A 64 -6.74 -5.74 4.62
N GLN A 65 -5.41 -5.72 4.63
CA GLN A 65 -4.61 -4.83 3.79
C GLN A 65 -4.89 -5.05 2.30
N LEU A 66 -4.92 -6.31 1.83
CA LEU A 66 -5.31 -6.62 0.45
C LEU A 66 -6.75 -6.17 0.12
N TYR A 67 -7.69 -6.39 1.04
CA TYR A 67 -9.08 -5.95 0.87
C TYR A 67 -9.16 -4.42 0.71
N PHE A 68 -8.43 -3.67 1.55
CA PHE A 68 -8.39 -2.22 1.46
C PHE A 68 -7.73 -1.74 0.17
N TRP A 69 -6.62 -2.37 -0.24
CA TRP A 69 -6.02 -2.09 -1.53
C TRP A 69 -7.04 -2.21 -2.66
N VAL A 70 -7.68 -3.38 -2.80
CA VAL A 70 -8.65 -3.62 -3.89
C VAL A 70 -9.81 -2.63 -3.85
N THR A 71 -10.35 -2.37 -2.67
CA THR A 71 -11.54 -1.52 -2.51
C THR A 71 -11.24 -0.06 -2.85
N PHE A 72 -10.18 0.52 -2.28
CA PHE A 72 -9.89 1.94 -2.44
C PHE A 72 -9.14 2.24 -3.74
N SER A 73 -8.22 1.36 -4.15
CA SER A 73 -7.55 1.48 -5.45
C SER A 73 -8.56 1.40 -6.59
N SER A 74 -9.52 0.46 -6.55
CA SER A 74 -10.54 0.36 -7.58
C SER A 74 -11.45 1.58 -7.62
N LYS A 75 -11.80 2.16 -6.46
CA LYS A 75 -12.60 3.40 -6.40
C LYS A 75 -11.86 4.62 -6.95
N LEU A 76 -10.54 4.70 -6.75
CA LEU A 76 -9.73 5.79 -7.28
C LEU A 76 -9.46 5.63 -8.78
N GLU A 77 -9.16 4.41 -9.24
CA GLU A 77 -8.87 4.14 -10.65
C GLU A 77 -10.12 4.28 -11.54
N ASN A 78 -11.32 4.03 -11.01
CA ASN A 78 -12.58 4.28 -11.72
C ASN A 78 -13.13 5.71 -11.54
N ASN A 79 -12.40 6.59 -10.84
CA ASN A 79 -12.89 7.94 -10.58
C ASN A 79 -12.85 8.78 -11.87
N GLU A 80 -13.89 9.58 -12.09
CA GLU A 80 -14.02 10.45 -13.26
C GLU A 80 -12.91 11.51 -13.39
N LEU A 81 -12.16 11.80 -12.32
CA LEU A 81 -11.02 12.72 -12.35
C LEU A 81 -9.72 12.07 -12.84
N MET A 82 -9.63 10.74 -12.86
CA MET A 82 -8.47 9.98 -13.33
C MET A 82 -8.82 9.29 -14.66
N GLN A 83 -9.40 10.05 -15.58
CA GLN A 83 -9.87 9.54 -16.88
C GLN A 83 -8.72 9.08 -17.79
N GLN A 84 -7.51 9.65 -17.65
CA GLN A 84 -6.40 9.19 -18.47
C GLN A 84 -5.80 7.91 -17.88
N PRO A 85 -5.44 6.93 -18.74
CA PRO A 85 -4.93 5.62 -18.30
C PRO A 85 -3.61 5.70 -17.51
N GLY A 86 -2.97 6.88 -17.41
CA GLY A 86 -1.75 7.11 -16.65
C GLY A 86 -1.91 7.89 -15.34
N ASP A 87 -3.04 8.55 -15.09
CA ASP A 87 -3.18 9.48 -13.95
C ASP A 87 -3.04 8.76 -12.61
N TYR A 88 -3.66 7.59 -12.50
CA TYR A 88 -3.56 6.77 -11.30
C TYR A 88 -2.15 6.20 -11.08
N VAL A 89 -1.46 5.81 -12.16
CA VAL A 89 -0.07 5.35 -12.09
C VAL A 89 0.83 6.49 -11.63
N TRP A 90 0.63 7.69 -12.16
CA TRP A 90 1.38 8.88 -11.77
C TRP A 90 1.17 9.22 -10.30
N PHE A 91 -0.07 9.17 -9.83
CA PHE A 91 -0.42 9.31 -8.42
C PHE A 91 0.33 8.28 -7.55
N LEU A 92 0.31 6.99 -7.93
CA LEU A 92 1.02 5.94 -7.19
C LEU A 92 2.53 6.18 -7.15
N LEU A 93 3.14 6.61 -8.27
CA LEU A 93 4.56 6.93 -8.32
C LEU A 93 4.93 8.07 -7.37
N ILE A 94 4.14 9.15 -7.36
CA ILE A 94 4.33 10.27 -6.42
C ILE A 94 4.25 9.77 -4.98
N VAL A 95 3.24 8.96 -4.65
CA VAL A 95 3.07 8.41 -3.29
C VAL A 95 4.27 7.53 -2.90
N ILE A 96 4.75 6.67 -3.80
CA ILE A 96 5.92 5.81 -3.54
C ILE A 96 7.17 6.66 -3.26
N VAL A 97 7.42 7.69 -4.09
CA VAL A 97 8.57 8.59 -3.91
C VAL A 97 8.47 9.33 -2.58
N LEU A 98 7.29 9.87 -2.23
CA LEU A 98 7.07 10.55 -0.96
C LEU A 98 7.29 9.61 0.22
N LEU A 99 6.77 8.38 0.17
CA LEU A 99 6.99 7.38 1.22
C LEU A 99 8.46 7.01 1.39
N CYS A 100 9.21 6.92 0.28
CA CYS A 100 10.65 6.71 0.33
C CYS A 100 11.35 7.89 1.02
N VAL A 101 11.06 9.13 0.61
CA VAL A 101 11.66 10.33 1.24
C VAL A 101 11.32 10.41 2.73
N ILE A 102 10.06 10.17 3.10
CA ILE A 102 9.63 10.13 4.51
C ILE A 102 10.38 9.04 5.28
N SER A 103 10.54 7.86 4.68
CA SER A 103 11.31 6.77 5.28
C SER A 103 12.78 7.13 5.48
N LEU A 104 13.38 7.91 4.57
CA LEU A 104 14.75 8.39 4.71
C LEU A 104 14.89 9.35 5.90
N LEU A 105 13.93 10.27 6.04
CA LEU A 105 13.95 11.30 7.08
C LEU A 105 13.65 10.75 8.47
N LEU A 106 12.71 9.81 8.60
CA LEU A 106 12.28 9.29 9.90
C LEU A 106 13.25 8.26 10.51
N ALA A 107 13.94 7.48 9.68
CA ALA A 107 14.66 6.29 10.12
C ALA A 107 16.08 6.20 9.54
N TRP A 108 16.79 7.32 9.45
CA TRP A 108 18.19 7.34 9.02
C TRP A 108 19.08 6.52 9.97
N PRO A 109 20.01 5.66 9.49
CA PRO A 109 20.42 5.44 8.09
C PRO A 109 19.79 4.22 7.39
N VAL A 110 18.97 3.43 8.08
CA VAL A 110 18.47 2.14 7.54
C VAL A 110 17.16 2.31 6.77
N GLY A 111 16.27 3.19 7.22
CA GLY A 111 14.92 3.35 6.70
C GLY A 111 13.91 2.43 7.37
N LEU A 112 12.64 2.57 6.99
CA LEU A 112 11.57 1.65 7.38
C LEU A 112 11.60 0.45 6.44
N PRO A 113 11.70 -0.79 6.97
CA PRO A 113 11.97 -1.96 6.14
C PRO A 113 10.84 -2.33 5.19
N MET A 114 9.59 -1.96 5.51
CA MET A 114 8.40 -2.24 4.70
C MET A 114 7.53 -1.01 4.55
N LEU A 115 7.15 -0.70 3.30
CA LEU A 115 6.32 0.46 2.96
C LEU A 115 4.95 0.07 2.40
N GLY A 116 4.68 -1.23 2.18
CA GLY A 116 3.41 -1.70 1.64
C GLY A 116 2.18 -1.30 2.44
N PRO A 117 2.13 -1.50 3.77
CA PRO A 117 1.02 -1.03 4.58
C PRO A 117 0.84 0.49 4.51
N SER A 118 1.94 1.24 4.46
CA SER A 118 1.93 2.71 4.32
C SER A 118 1.39 3.15 2.96
N LEU A 119 1.70 2.44 1.88
CA LEU A 119 1.14 2.70 0.54
C LEU A 119 -0.38 2.53 0.55
N ILE A 120 -0.87 1.41 1.09
CA ILE A 120 -2.31 1.14 1.17
C ILE A 120 -3.00 2.21 2.01
N PHE A 121 -2.40 2.59 3.14
CA PHE A 121 -2.92 3.67 3.98
C PHE A 121 -2.94 5.02 3.25
N ALA A 122 -1.91 5.35 2.46
CA ALA A 122 -1.88 6.60 1.69
C ALA A 122 -2.97 6.66 0.61
N VAL A 123 -3.18 5.56 -0.13
CA VAL A 123 -4.26 5.42 -1.12
C VAL A 123 -5.63 5.58 -0.46
N LEU A 124 -5.85 4.88 0.64
CA LEU A 124 -7.06 4.94 1.46
C LEU A 124 -7.31 6.35 2.02
N TYR A 125 -6.27 7.00 2.54
CA TYR A 125 -6.34 8.35 3.07
C TYR A 125 -6.73 9.35 1.98
N TYR A 126 -6.09 9.26 0.80
CA TYR A 126 -6.41 10.13 -0.32
C TYR A 126 -7.87 9.97 -0.75
N TRP A 127 -8.36 8.73 -0.85
CA TRP A 127 -9.77 8.46 -1.13
C TRP A 127 -10.70 9.04 -0.05
N SER A 128 -10.37 8.81 1.23
CA SER A 128 -11.15 9.31 2.38
C SER A 128 -11.28 10.84 2.39
N ARG A 129 -10.22 11.56 2.00
CA ARG A 129 -10.22 13.02 1.91
C ARG A 129 -10.98 13.53 0.70
N ARG A 130 -10.99 12.77 -0.40
CA ARG A 130 -11.75 13.10 -1.63
C ARG A 130 -13.24 12.92 -1.42
N GLU A 131 -13.64 11.84 -0.78
CA GLU A 131 -15.04 11.45 -0.58
C GLU A 131 -15.40 11.42 0.92
N PRO A 132 -15.37 12.57 1.63
CA PRO A 132 -15.54 12.60 3.09
C PRO A 132 -16.96 12.20 3.52
N TYR A 133 -17.95 12.39 2.65
CA TYR A 133 -19.36 12.09 2.89
C TYR A 133 -19.80 10.73 2.36
N ALA A 134 -18.93 10.00 1.64
CA ALA A 134 -19.26 8.66 1.19
C ALA A 134 -19.41 7.73 2.40
N GLU A 135 -20.48 6.95 2.42
CA GLU A 135 -20.73 5.96 3.45
C GLU A 135 -20.07 4.63 3.06
N LEU A 136 -19.19 4.14 3.93
CA LEU A 136 -18.61 2.81 3.83
C LEU A 136 -19.31 1.90 4.82
N ASN A 137 -19.93 0.83 4.32
CA ASN A 137 -20.42 -0.21 5.20
C ASN A 137 -19.27 -1.17 5.51
N MET A 138 -18.70 -1.06 6.71
CA MET A 138 -17.65 -1.95 7.19
C MET A 138 -18.28 -2.96 8.16
N MET A 139 -18.41 -4.22 7.71
CA MET A 139 -18.71 -5.38 8.55
C MET A 139 -19.96 -5.22 9.45
N SER A 140 -20.93 -4.38 9.03
CA SER A 140 -22.24 -4.02 9.63
C SER A 140 -22.39 -2.57 10.12
N PHE A 141 -21.31 -1.79 10.21
CA PHE A 141 -21.38 -0.38 10.60
C PHE A 141 -21.18 0.55 9.39
N ALA A 142 -22.09 1.50 9.20
CA ALA A 142 -21.90 2.59 8.25
C ALA A 142 -20.95 3.64 8.85
N ILE A 143 -19.77 3.77 8.25
CA ILE A 143 -18.73 4.71 8.65
C ILE A 143 -18.58 5.75 7.54
N LYS A 144 -18.56 7.03 7.91
CA LYS A 144 -18.31 8.10 6.93
C LYS A 144 -16.85 8.10 6.50
N GLY A 145 -16.61 8.42 5.23
CA GLY A 145 -15.29 8.45 4.62
C GLY A 145 -14.24 9.19 5.47
N TYR A 146 -14.59 10.33 6.08
CA TYR A 146 -13.65 11.09 6.91
C TYR A 146 -13.18 10.39 8.20
N GLN A 147 -14.01 9.49 8.77
CA GLN A 147 -13.69 8.78 10.02
C GLN A 147 -12.80 7.57 9.76
N PHE A 148 -12.82 7.07 8.52
CA PHE A 148 -12.21 5.81 8.14
C PHE A 148 -10.70 5.74 8.43
N PRO A 149 -9.87 6.76 8.15
CA PRO A 149 -8.44 6.72 8.47
C PRO A 149 -8.15 6.57 9.97
N PHE A 150 -8.98 7.16 10.83
CA PHE A 150 -8.83 7.06 12.29
C PHE A 150 -9.21 5.67 12.80
N VAL A 151 -10.30 5.11 12.29
CA VAL A 151 -10.70 3.73 12.59
C VAL A 151 -9.60 2.75 12.17
N MET A 152 -8.99 2.99 11.01
CA MET A 152 -7.90 2.19 10.50
C MET A 152 -6.62 2.29 11.32
N MET A 153 -6.30 3.47 11.83
CA MET A 153 -5.19 3.67 12.74
C MET A 153 -5.40 2.87 14.04
N MET A 154 -6.59 2.93 14.62
CA MET A 154 -6.96 2.12 15.79
C MET A 154 -6.86 0.62 15.50
N PHE A 155 -7.39 0.16 14.37
CA PHE A 155 -7.33 -1.25 13.98
C PHE A 155 -5.88 -1.75 13.78
N THR A 156 -5.03 -0.89 13.23
CA THR A 156 -3.59 -1.19 13.06
C THR A 156 -2.91 -1.33 14.41
N LEU A 157 -3.18 -0.44 15.37
CA LEU A 157 -2.63 -0.55 16.73
C LEU A 157 -3.09 -1.84 17.43
N LEU A 158 -4.36 -2.22 17.28
CA LEU A 158 -4.91 -3.44 17.87
C LEU A 158 -4.37 -4.73 17.26
N MET A 159 -3.99 -4.73 15.98
CA MET A 159 -3.43 -5.91 15.32
C MET A 159 -1.91 -6.01 15.36
N VAL A 160 -1.22 -4.88 15.62
CA VAL A 160 0.24 -4.83 15.77
C VAL A 160 0.65 -5.11 17.23
N GLY A 161 -0.23 -4.81 18.19
CA GLY A 161 -0.11 -5.25 19.60
C GLY A 161 -0.57 -6.69 19.79
#